data_AF-T0YVS5-F1
#
_entry.id   AF-T0YVS5-F1
#
_cell.length_a   1.000
_cell.length_b   1.000
_cell.length_c   1.000
_cell.angle_alpha   90.00
_cell.angle_beta   90.00
_cell.angle_gamma   90.00
#
_symmetry.space_group_name_H-M   'P 1'
#
loop_
_entity.id
_entity.type
_entity.pdbx_description
1 polymer ?
#
loop_
_entity_poly.entity_id
_entity_poly.type
_entity_poly.pdbx_seq_one_letter_code
_entity_poly.pdbx_strand_id
1 'polypeptide(L)'
;SEVNKKKIGKAYRHLAKELSLNIKPTTPYSYVAQFCNKLDLDKQAIMMSEDIVRKSIELGISSGKGPTGVAAASIYIASVVLKKPRTQKEIAKVSGVTEVTIRNRYKEISKSLGLEEVE
;
A
#
# COMPACT_ATOMS: atom_id res chain seq x y z
N SER A 1 15.64 -8.51 26.54
CA SER A 1 14.22 -8.89 26.43
C SER A 1 13.59 -8.20 25.23
N GLU A 2 13.56 -8.88 24.08
CA GLU A 2 13.02 -8.29 22.85
C GLU A 2 11.50 -8.50 22.80
N VAL A 3 10.73 -7.41 22.76
CA VAL A 3 9.27 -7.49 22.78
C VAL A 3 8.76 -7.81 21.38
N ASN A 4 8.10 -8.96 21.22
CA ASN A 4 7.52 -9.39 19.94
C ASN A 4 6.33 -8.49 19.52
N LYS A 5 6.25 -8.14 18.22
CA LYS A 5 5.15 -7.39 17.58
C LYS A 5 3.75 -7.89 17.98
N LYS A 6 3.56 -9.20 18.20
CA LYS A 6 2.30 -9.79 18.66
C LYS A 6 1.92 -9.33 20.07
N LYS A 7 2.88 -9.26 20.99
CA LYS A 7 2.66 -8.77 22.37
C LYS A 7 2.32 -7.27 22.36
N ILE A 8 3.07 -6.47 21.58
CA ILE A 8 2.80 -5.03 21.41
C ILE A 8 1.39 -4.81 20.86
N GLY A 9 1.02 -5.52 19.79
CA GLY A 9 -0.31 -5.38 19.18
C GLY A 9 -1.45 -5.74 20.15
N LYS A 10 -1.25 -6.73 21.03
CA LYS A 10 -2.24 -7.09 22.07
C LYS A 10 -2.37 -6.00 23.14
N ALA A 11 -1.24 -5.52 23.66
CA ALA A 11 -1.21 -4.45 24.67
C ALA A 11 -1.80 -3.14 24.12
N TYR A 12 -1.41 -2.76 22.90
CA TYR A 12 -1.94 -1.59 22.20
C TYR A 12 -3.46 -1.61 22.09
N ARG A 13 -4.04 -2.73 21.61
CA ARG A 13 -5.51 -2.87 21.49
C ARG A 13 -6.21 -2.82 22.84
N HIS A 14 -5.58 -3.34 23.90
CA HIS A 14 -6.13 -3.29 25.26
C HIS A 14 -6.21 -1.84 25.73
N LEU A 15 -5.08 -1.12 25.70
CA LEU A 15 -5.00 0.27 26.12
C LEU A 15 -5.92 1.18 25.31
N ALA A 16 -5.97 1.00 23.98
CA ALA A 16 -6.85 1.77 23.12
C ALA A 16 -8.33 1.61 23.48
N LYS A 17 -8.76 0.40 23.87
CA LYS A 17 -10.12 0.12 24.30
C LYS A 17 -10.41 0.74 25.67
N GLU A 18 -9.47 0.59 26.60
CA GLU A 18 -9.58 1.04 27.99
C GLU A 18 -9.63 2.57 28.11
N LEU A 19 -8.88 3.24 27.25
CA LEU A 19 -8.80 4.71 27.17
C LEU A 19 -9.83 5.31 26.18
N SER A 20 -10.72 4.49 25.60
CA SER A 20 -11.72 4.91 24.61
C SER A 20 -11.13 5.74 23.45
N LEU A 21 -9.93 5.39 22.99
CA LEU A 21 -9.24 6.14 21.95
C LEU A 21 -9.90 5.92 20.58
N ASN A 22 -10.35 7.00 19.94
CA ASN A 22 -10.82 6.96 18.56
C ASN A 22 -9.63 6.97 17.59
N ILE A 23 -9.03 5.80 17.39
CA ILE A 23 -7.93 5.62 16.45
C ILE A 23 -8.51 5.56 15.04
N LYS A 24 -8.33 6.64 14.27
CA LYS A 24 -8.70 6.66 12.86
C LYS A 24 -7.89 5.61 12.09
N PRO A 25 -8.52 4.79 11.23
CA PRO A 25 -7.81 3.83 10.41
C PRO A 25 -6.89 4.58 9.42
N THR A 26 -5.67 4.09 9.27
CA THR A 26 -4.73 4.65 8.29
C THR A 26 -5.24 4.35 6.88
N THR A 27 -5.28 5.37 6.03
CA THR A 27 -5.74 5.25 4.64
C THR A 27 -4.58 4.87 3.71
N PRO A 28 -4.82 4.15 2.60
CA PRO A 28 -3.79 3.87 1.61
C PRO A 28 -3.12 5.14 1.06
N TYR A 29 -3.88 6.24 0.90
CA TYR A 29 -3.37 7.55 0.44
C TYR A 29 -2.20 8.07 1.28
N SER A 30 -2.29 7.98 2.61
CA SER A 30 -1.20 8.42 3.49
C SER A 30 0.10 7.66 3.28
N TYR A 31 0.01 6.37 2.89
CA TYR A 31 1.16 5.54 2.57
C TYR A 31 1.73 5.84 1.18
N VAL A 32 0.89 6.21 0.21
CA VAL A 32 1.33 6.53 -1.15
C VAL A 32 2.37 7.65 -1.14
N ALA A 33 2.03 8.79 -0.55
CA ALA A 33 2.95 9.93 -0.47
C ALA A 33 4.26 9.57 0.26
N GLN A 34 4.15 8.87 1.40
CA GLN A 34 5.31 8.46 2.18
C GLN A 34 6.25 7.53 1.40
N PHE A 35 5.69 6.54 0.70
CA PHE A 35 6.50 5.54 -0.01
C PHE A 35 7.08 6.09 -1.31
N CYS A 36 6.33 6.91 -2.06
CA CYS A 36 6.86 7.60 -3.24
C CYS A 36 8.07 8.48 -2.88
N ASN A 37 8.00 9.24 -1.78
CA ASN A 37 9.12 10.05 -1.31
C ASN A 37 10.35 9.18 -0.96
N LYS A 38 10.15 8.02 -0.34
CA LYS A 38 11.25 7.08 -0.03
C LYS A 38 11.83 6.39 -1.27
N LEU A 39 11.07 6.32 -2.36
CA LEU A 39 11.46 5.71 -3.64
C LEU A 39 11.99 6.74 -4.65
N ASP A 40 12.11 8.00 -4.24
CA ASP A 40 12.50 9.11 -5.11
C ASP A 40 11.63 9.18 -6.38
N LEU A 41 10.31 9.06 -6.18
CA LEU A 41 9.29 9.19 -7.21
C LEU A 41 8.68 10.58 -7.15
N ASP A 42 8.41 11.15 -8.32
CA ASP A 42 7.93 12.52 -8.43
C ASP A 42 6.42 12.66 -8.19
N LYS A 43 5.95 13.91 -8.20
CA LYS A 43 4.53 14.23 -7.97
C LYS A 43 3.60 13.52 -8.96
N GLN A 44 4.05 13.32 -10.21
CA GLN A 44 3.27 12.59 -11.20
C GLN A 44 3.00 11.14 -10.77
N ALA A 45 4.00 10.45 -10.24
CA ALA A 45 3.84 9.10 -9.71
C ALA A 45 2.95 9.05 -8.47
N ILE A 46 3.00 10.06 -7.59
CA ILE A 46 2.09 10.18 -6.45
C ILE A 46 0.64 10.28 -6.94
N MET A 47 0.33 11.26 -7.81
CA MET A 47 -1.03 11.47 -8.31
C MET A 47 -1.57 10.23 -9.04
N MET A 48 -0.74 9.59 -9.88
CA MET A 48 -1.14 8.36 -10.58
C MET A 48 -1.41 7.20 -9.60
N SER A 49 -0.57 7.05 -8.57
CA SER A 49 -0.77 6.03 -7.54
C SER A 49 -2.06 6.27 -6.75
N GLU A 50 -2.36 7.53 -6.38
CA GLU A 50 -3.59 7.90 -5.69
C GLU A 50 -4.84 7.65 -6.55
N ASP A 51 -4.73 7.89 -7.85
CA ASP A 51 -5.78 7.58 -8.82
C ASP A 51 -6.06 6.08 -8.91
N ILE A 52 -5.01 5.25 -8.93
CA ILE A 52 -5.15 3.79 -8.90
C ILE A 52 -5.76 3.33 -7.58
N VAL A 53 -5.35 3.91 -6.45
CA VAL A 53 -5.96 3.64 -5.13
C VAL A 53 -7.45 3.97 -5.17
N ARG A 54 -7.83 5.15 -5.67
CA ARG A 54 -9.23 5.59 -5.77
C ARG A 54 -10.06 4.59 -6.58
N LYS A 55 -9.62 4.25 -7.79
CA LYS A 55 -10.31 3.27 -8.64
C LYS A 55 -10.41 1.90 -7.97
N SER A 56 -9.37 1.49 -7.23
CA SER A 56 -9.39 0.22 -6.51
C SER A 56 -10.42 0.16 -5.38
N ILE A 57 -10.70 1.30 -4.75
CA ILE A 57 -11.73 1.44 -3.71
C ILE A 57 -13.11 1.46 -4.35
N GLU A 58 -13.30 2.24 -5.41
CA GLU A 58 -14.58 2.35 -6.15
C GLU A 58 -15.04 0.99 -6.71
N LEU A 59 -14.10 0.18 -7.19
CA LEU A 59 -14.35 -1.17 -7.71
C LEU A 59 -14.45 -2.24 -6.60
N GLY A 60 -14.34 -1.86 -5.32
CA GLY A 60 -14.41 -2.79 -4.18
C GLY A 60 -13.23 -3.76 -4.07
N ILE A 61 -12.17 -3.58 -4.86
CA ILE A 61 -10.99 -4.46 -4.90
C ILE A 61 -10.21 -4.36 -3.60
N SER A 62 -10.15 -3.19 -2.95
CA SER A 62 -9.39 -2.98 -1.71
C SER A 62 -10.04 -3.58 -0.46
N SER A 63 -11.28 -4.08 -0.54
CA SER A 63 -12.04 -4.58 0.62
C SER A 63 -11.36 -5.75 1.32
N GLY A 64 -11.23 -5.68 2.64
CA GLY A 64 -10.57 -6.70 3.47
C GLY A 64 -9.04 -6.77 3.34
N LYS A 65 -8.42 -5.86 2.57
CA LYS A 65 -6.98 -5.85 2.32
C LYS A 65 -6.29 -4.76 3.12
N GLY A 66 -5.06 -5.04 3.54
CA GLY A 66 -4.26 -4.08 4.30
C GLY A 66 -3.93 -2.83 3.46
N PRO A 67 -4.10 -1.61 3.99
CA PRO A 67 -3.93 -0.36 3.25
C PRO A 67 -2.51 -0.20 2.68
N THR A 68 -1.51 -0.70 3.40
CA THR A 68 -0.11 -0.71 2.98
C THR A 68 0.12 -1.52 1.70
N GLY A 69 -0.54 -2.69 1.58
CA GLY A 69 -0.40 -3.55 0.41
C GLY A 69 -1.07 -2.97 -0.83
N VAL A 70 -2.21 -2.30 -0.64
CA VAL A 70 -2.91 -1.57 -1.72
C VAL A 70 -2.02 -0.43 -2.21
N ALA A 71 -1.51 0.43 -1.30
CA ALA A 71 -0.62 1.52 -1.66
C ALA A 71 0.65 1.04 -2.39
N ALA A 72 1.30 -0.02 -1.89
CA ALA A 72 2.51 -0.58 -2.50
C ALA A 72 2.27 -1.07 -3.94
N ALA A 73 1.14 -1.75 -4.20
CA ALA A 73 0.80 -2.21 -5.53
C ALA A 73 0.43 -1.06 -6.47
N SER A 74 -0.33 -0.07 -5.99
CA SER A 74 -0.65 1.13 -6.76
C SER A 74 0.60 1.89 -7.20
N ILE A 75 1.60 2.00 -6.32
CA ILE A 75 2.90 2.60 -6.64
C ILE A 75 3.64 1.79 -7.69
N TYR A 76 3.67 0.46 -7.55
CA TYR A 76 4.31 -0.40 -8.55
C TYR A 76 3.70 -0.18 -9.94
N ILE A 77 2.37 -0.23 -10.04
CA ILE A 77 1.63 0.01 -11.29
C ILE A 77 1.95 1.40 -11.85
N ALA A 78 1.85 2.46 -11.03
CA ALA A 78 2.14 3.82 -11.45
C ALA A 78 3.59 3.97 -11.96
N SER A 79 4.55 3.36 -11.27
CA SER A 79 5.97 3.40 -11.64
C SER A 79 6.22 2.76 -13.00
N VAL A 80 5.52 1.67 -13.31
CA VAL A 80 5.61 0.96 -14.58
C VAL A 80 4.94 1.78 -15.70
N VAL A 81 3.72 2.27 -15.48
CA VAL A 81 2.98 3.08 -16.48
C VAL A 81 3.71 4.38 -16.83
N LEU A 82 4.34 5.02 -15.85
CA LEU A 82 5.10 6.27 -16.05
C LEU A 82 6.52 6.05 -16.57
N LYS A 83 6.91 4.80 -16.87
CA LYS A 83 8.28 4.43 -17.30
C LYS A 83 9.37 4.87 -16.30
N LYS A 84 9.04 4.85 -15.01
CA LYS A 84 9.94 5.12 -13.88
C LYS A 84 9.98 3.90 -12.96
N PRO A 85 10.39 2.73 -13.46
CA PRO A 85 10.16 1.47 -12.77
C PRO A 85 10.84 1.45 -11.40
N ARG A 86 10.14 0.89 -10.43
CA ARG A 86 10.67 0.45 -9.13
C ARG A 86 10.41 -1.03 -8.99
N THR A 87 11.42 -1.77 -8.57
CA THR A 87 11.29 -3.21 -8.36
C THR A 87 10.35 -3.50 -7.19
N GLN A 88 9.68 -4.65 -7.23
CA GLN A 88 8.85 -5.09 -6.10
C GLN A 88 9.65 -5.21 -4.80
N LYS A 89 10.96 -5.53 -4.90
CA LYS A 89 11.90 -5.57 -3.77
C LYS A 89 12.13 -4.20 -3.14
N GLU A 90 12.35 -3.16 -3.93
CA GLU A 90 12.51 -1.79 -3.43
C GLU A 90 11.24 -1.31 -2.74
N ILE A 91 10.08 -1.56 -3.35
CA ILE A 91 8.78 -1.18 -2.80
C ILE A 91 8.50 -1.96 -1.50
N ALA A 92 8.80 -3.26 -1.47
CA ALA A 92 8.67 -4.10 -0.26
C ALA A 92 9.51 -3.54 0.90
N LYS A 93 10.75 -3.10 0.60
CA LYS A 93 11.65 -2.53 1.60
C LYS A 93 11.09 -1.26 2.24
N VAL A 94 10.47 -0.36 1.47
CA VAL A 94 9.92 0.91 2.02
C VAL A 94 8.56 0.75 2.68
N SER A 95 7.75 -0.21 2.21
CA SER A 95 6.38 -0.44 2.67
C SER A 95 6.27 -1.46 3.81
N GLY A 96 7.27 -2.33 3.98
CA GLY A 96 7.27 -3.37 5.00
C GLY A 96 6.33 -4.53 4.71
N VAL A 97 5.81 -4.63 3.48
CA VAL A 97 5.06 -5.82 3.00
C VAL A 97 5.99 -6.74 2.22
N THR A 98 5.55 -7.97 1.97
CA THR A 98 6.34 -8.93 1.17
C THR A 98 6.18 -8.67 -0.33
N GLU A 99 7.19 -9.02 -1.13
CA GLU A 99 7.11 -8.96 -2.60
C GLU A 99 5.91 -9.76 -3.13
N VAL A 100 5.61 -10.92 -2.53
CA VAL A 100 4.43 -11.74 -2.87
C VAL A 100 3.13 -10.98 -2.62
N THR A 101 3.06 -10.18 -1.55
CA THR A 101 1.89 -9.32 -1.28
C THR A 101 1.72 -8.32 -2.43
N ILE A 102 2.80 -7.63 -2.81
CA ILE A 102 2.78 -6.65 -3.92
C ILE A 102 2.34 -7.33 -5.21
N ARG A 103 2.93 -8.48 -5.55
CA ARG A 103 2.60 -9.25 -6.76
C ARG A 103 1.13 -9.65 -6.84
N ASN A 104 0.59 -10.18 -5.74
CA ASN A 104 -0.82 -10.61 -5.70
C ASN A 104 -1.76 -9.41 -5.82
N ARG A 105 -1.44 -8.30 -5.14
CA ARG A 105 -2.24 -7.07 -5.24
C ARG A 105 -2.14 -6.44 -6.63
N TYR A 106 -0.95 -6.41 -7.23
CA TYR A 106 -0.70 -5.96 -8.59
C TYR A 106 -1.61 -6.69 -9.58
N LYS A 107 -1.57 -8.03 -9.61
CA LYS A 107 -2.36 -8.84 -10.55
C LYS A 107 -3.86 -8.58 -10.44
N GLU A 108 -4.37 -8.41 -9.23
CA GLU A 108 -5.79 -8.15 -9.04
C GLU A 108 -6.18 -6.73 -9.47
N ILE A 109 -5.39 -5.72 -9.12
CA ILE A 109 -5.66 -4.33 -9.49
C ILE A 109 -5.48 -4.14 -11.01
N SER A 110 -4.43 -4.70 -11.61
CA SER A 110 -4.17 -4.58 -13.05
C SER A 110 -5.28 -5.23 -13.88
N LYS A 111 -5.70 -6.44 -13.51
CA LYS A 111 -6.81 -7.16 -14.16
C LYS A 111 -8.10 -6.34 -14.14
N SER A 112 -8.47 -5.82 -12.98
CA SER A 112 -9.72 -5.05 -12.85
C SER A 112 -9.66 -3.66 -13.51
N LEU A 113 -8.46 -3.11 -13.73
CA LEU A 113 -8.27 -1.84 -14.43
C LEU A 113 -7.98 -2.01 -15.94
N GLY A 114 -7.94 -3.24 -16.46
CA GLY A 114 -7.62 -3.51 -17.86
C GLY A 114 -6.17 -3.18 -18.25
N LEU A 115 -5.24 -3.28 -17.30
CA LEU A 115 -3.82 -2.93 -17.49
C LEU A 115 -2.95 -4.17 -17.78
N GLU A 116 -3.51 -5.23 -18.39
CA GLU A 116 -2.84 -6.53 -18.53
C GLU A 116 -1.63 -6.54 -19.49
N GLU A 117 -1.42 -5.48 -20.29
CA GLU A 117 -0.36 -5.41 -21.31
C GLU A 117 0.97 -4.79 -20.84
N VAL A 118 1.11 -4.42 -19.57
CA VAL A 118 2.36 -3.80 -19.06
C VAL A 118 3.25 -4.84 -18.41
N GLU A 119 3.95 -5.62 -19.22
CA GLU A 119 5.04 -6.52 -18.80
C GLU A 119 6.41 -5.96 -19.19
#